data_AF-A0A0R3X4B8-F1
#
_entry.id   AF-A0A0R3X4B8-F1
#
_cell.length_a   1.000
_cell.length_b   1.000
_cell.length_c   1.000
_cell.angle_alpha   90.00
_cell.angle_beta   90.00
_cell.angle_gamma   90.00
#
_symmetry.space_group_name_H-M   'P 1'
#
loop_
_entity.id
_entity.type
_entity.pdbx_description
1 polymer ?
#
loop_
_entity_poly.entity_id
_entity_poly.type
_entity_poly.pdbx_seq_one_letter_code
_entity_poly.pdbx_strand_id
1 'polypeptide(L)'
;MRYRSSQSSDLNSRPFNERRRIISVEWSSLPQEQKEIYYKQAIVERTKYEEVFAEYKKTEEYKRWLARQEYKKSLQRKKNGKSSKEIHDDIDSFDDEYSSKFRRIPIFTHEFLEYNREREMSLRHIRKQVTKLDEETALLREHVNNLASAETSLEQQIKQAEATLASEENVLVKLNKELVATFSDLPVPNSDNSARSPNKGGERINPNNVESYLSRLAELISSGHHEPLKAKARERLKAAMQCGTLSMYSI
;
A
#
# COMPACT_ATOMS: atom_id res chain seq x y z
N MET A 1 10.26 34.71 38.12
CA MET A 1 9.19 35.36 37.33
C MET A 1 8.21 34.41 36.66
N ARG A 2 8.64 33.31 35.99
CA ARG A 2 7.69 32.33 35.39
C ARG A 2 6.67 31.74 36.38
N TYR A 3 7.08 31.48 37.62
CA TYR A 3 6.20 31.01 38.70
C TYR A 3 5.15 32.06 39.14
N ARG A 4 5.43 33.36 38.95
CA ARG A 4 4.50 34.46 39.27
C ARG A 4 3.60 34.80 38.07
N SER A 5 4.13 34.70 36.85
CA SER A 5 3.35 34.79 35.61
C SER A 5 2.29 33.69 35.52
N SER A 6 2.58 32.50 36.04
CA SER A 6 1.61 31.38 36.11
C SER A 6 0.50 31.59 37.16
N GLN A 7 0.71 32.45 38.17
CA GLN A 7 -0.25 32.77 39.22
C GLN A 7 -1.21 33.92 38.84
N SER A 8 -0.85 34.74 37.85
CA SER A 8 -1.74 35.78 37.32
C SER A 8 -2.58 35.23 36.17
N SER A 9 -3.84 34.89 36.46
CA SER A 9 -4.82 34.42 35.49
C SER A 9 -5.00 35.39 34.30
N ASP A 10 -4.85 36.70 34.53
CA ASP A 10 -4.95 37.75 33.51
C ASP A 10 -3.69 37.89 32.63
N LEU A 11 -2.51 37.51 33.14
CA LEU A 11 -1.31 37.49 32.30
C LEU A 11 -1.30 36.25 31.40
N ASN A 12 -1.74 35.09 31.89
CA ASN A 12 -1.73 33.85 31.11
C ASN A 12 -2.70 33.85 29.92
N SER A 13 -3.80 34.61 29.97
CA SER A 13 -4.79 34.72 28.89
C SER A 13 -4.31 35.56 27.70
N ARG A 14 -3.27 36.38 27.87
CA ARG A 14 -2.74 37.28 26.83
C ARG A 14 -1.84 36.52 25.84
N PRO A 15 -1.72 36.95 24.57
CA PRO A 15 -0.80 36.35 23.61
C PRO A 15 0.67 36.38 24.06
N PHE A 16 1.48 35.41 23.65
CA PHE A 16 2.88 35.24 24.08
C PHE A 16 3.73 36.54 23.99
N ASN A 17 3.61 37.26 22.88
CA ASN A 17 4.34 38.50 22.65
C ASN A 17 3.97 39.60 23.65
N GLU A 18 2.70 39.68 24.02
CA GLU A 18 2.18 40.66 24.97
C GLU A 18 2.60 40.32 26.39
N ARG A 19 2.53 39.03 26.78
CA ARG A 19 3.06 38.56 28.07
C ARG A 19 4.54 38.87 28.22
N ARG A 20 5.34 38.58 27.19
CA ARG A 20 6.78 38.88 27.19
C ARG A 20 7.05 40.37 27.37
N ARG A 21 6.27 41.23 26.72
CA ARG A 21 6.40 42.69 26.81
C ARG A 21 6.10 43.17 28.24
N ILE A 22 4.98 42.76 28.82
CA ILE A 22 4.58 43.15 30.18
C ILE A 22 5.63 42.70 31.20
N ILE A 23 6.07 41.45 31.13
CA ILE A 23 7.11 40.91 32.04
C ILE A 23 8.44 41.67 31.90
N SER A 24 8.81 42.10 30.68
CA SER A 24 10.02 42.89 30.45
C SER A 24 9.93 44.27 31.09
N VAL A 25 8.77 44.91 31.05
CA VAL A 25 8.52 46.21 31.68
C VAL A 25 8.54 46.06 33.21
N GLU A 26 7.84 45.07 33.75
CA GLU A 26 7.84 44.74 35.18
C GLU A 26 9.25 44.43 35.69
N TRP A 27 10.02 43.64 34.93
CA TRP A 27 11.41 43.37 35.29
C TRP A 27 12.24 44.65 35.34
N SER A 28 12.02 45.58 34.40
CA SER A 28 12.75 46.85 34.38
C SER A 28 12.39 47.73 35.59
N SER A 29 11.12 47.74 36.00
CA SER A 29 10.62 48.54 37.13
C SER A 29 10.86 47.94 38.52
N LEU A 30 11.29 46.67 38.62
CA LEU A 30 11.58 46.04 39.92
C LEU A 30 12.82 46.66 40.61
N PRO A 31 12.76 46.91 41.94
CA PRO A 31 13.92 47.30 42.74
C PRO A 31 15.05 46.27 42.70
N GLN A 32 16.28 46.73 42.92
CA GLN A 32 17.47 45.88 42.87
C GLN A 32 17.42 44.73 43.89
N GLU A 33 16.97 45.01 45.11
CA GLU A 33 16.80 44.01 46.19
C GLU A 33 15.86 42.86 45.78
N GLN A 34 14.80 43.17 45.03
CA GLN A 34 13.86 42.15 44.56
C GLN A 34 14.42 41.37 43.36
N LYS A 35 15.22 42.02 42.50
CA LYS A 35 15.96 41.35 41.42
C LYS A 35 17.00 40.36 41.95
N GLU A 36 17.67 40.71 43.05
CA GLU A 36 18.66 39.84 43.70
C GLU A 36 18.10 38.49 44.15
N ILE A 37 16.85 38.44 44.61
CA ILE A 37 16.18 37.19 44.97
C ILE A 37 16.09 36.27 43.74
N TYR A 38 15.72 36.82 42.57
CA TYR A 38 15.66 36.05 41.33
C TYR A 38 17.05 35.64 40.82
N TYR A 39 18.08 36.47 41.00
CA TYR A 39 19.44 36.10 40.65
C TYR A 39 19.95 34.95 41.52
N LYS A 40 19.74 35.02 42.84
CA LYS A 40 20.09 33.94 43.77
C LYS A 40 19.35 32.65 43.41
N GLN A 41 18.05 32.73 43.12
CA GLN A 41 17.27 31.57 42.69
C GLN A 41 17.77 30.99 41.37
N ALA A 42 18.08 31.84 40.37
CA ALA A 42 18.59 31.39 39.08
C ALA A 42 19.96 30.70 39.22
N ILE A 43 20.82 31.18 40.12
CA ILE A 43 22.10 30.53 40.43
C ILE A 43 21.86 29.13 41.01
N VAL A 44 21.00 29.00 42.01
CA VAL A 44 20.66 27.71 42.64
C VAL A 44 20.05 26.73 41.63
N GLU A 45 19.14 27.20 40.77
CA GLU A 45 18.55 26.36 39.72
C GLU A 45 19.59 25.93 38.68
N ARG A 46 20.52 26.82 38.32
CA ARG A 46 21.62 26.50 37.40
C ARG A 46 22.56 25.46 37.99
N THR A 47 22.99 25.62 39.25
CA THR A 47 23.89 24.66 39.91
C THR A 47 23.22 23.29 40.02
N LYS A 48 21.94 23.25 40.41
CA LYS A 48 21.17 22.00 40.45
C LYS A 48 21.07 21.34 39.07
N TYR A 49 20.84 22.12 38.02
CA TYR A 49 20.81 21.60 36.65
C TYR A 49 22.17 21.04 36.24
N GLU A 50 23.27 21.74 36.54
CA GLU A 50 24.64 21.29 36.24
C GLU A 50 24.94 19.95 36.92
N GLU A 51 24.55 19.77 38.18
CA GLU A 51 24.69 18.53 38.93
C GLU A 51 23.87 17.38 38.31
N VAL A 52 22.58 17.58 38.08
CA VAL A 52 21.68 16.58 37.48
C VAL A 52 22.14 16.21 36.07
N PHE A 53 22.62 17.19 35.29
CA PHE A 53 23.14 16.95 33.95
C PHE A 53 24.45 16.16 33.98
N ALA A 54 25.32 16.41 34.96
CA ALA A 54 26.54 15.62 35.16
C ALA A 54 26.22 14.17 35.55
N GLU A 55 25.16 13.93 36.33
CA GLU A 55 24.66 12.59 36.62
C GLU A 55 24.04 11.93 35.40
N TYR A 56 23.22 12.65 34.63
CA TYR A 56 22.64 12.15 33.39
C TYR A 56 23.72 11.69 32.41
N LYS A 57 24.82 12.42 32.28
CA LYS A 57 25.98 12.00 31.45
C LYS A 57 26.61 10.68 31.87
N LYS A 58 26.43 10.24 33.12
CA LYS A 58 26.92 8.94 33.60
C LYS A 58 25.96 7.79 33.27
N THR A 59 24.70 8.09 32.93
CA THR A 59 23.69 7.06 32.68
C THR A 59 23.91 6.32 31.36
N GLU A 60 23.40 5.09 31.31
CA GLU A 60 23.44 4.24 30.12
C GLU A 60 22.64 4.83 28.94
N GLU A 61 21.66 5.69 29.20
CA GLU A 61 20.90 6.37 28.15
C GLU A 61 21.76 7.36 27.37
N TYR A 62 22.57 8.15 28.07
CA TYR A 62 23.51 9.07 27.44
C TYR A 62 24.60 8.32 26.66
N LYS A 63 25.12 7.21 27.21
CA LYS A 63 26.09 6.34 26.51
C LYS A 63 25.48 5.71 25.26
N ARG A 64 24.23 5.21 25.34
CA ARG A 64 23.49 4.66 24.20
C ARG A 64 23.23 5.71 23.13
N TRP A 65 22.93 6.95 23.52
CA TRP A 65 22.78 8.07 22.59
C TRP A 65 24.11 8.38 21.89
N LEU A 66 25.23 8.47 22.62
CA LEU A 66 26.56 8.66 22.02
C LEU A 66 26.93 7.53 21.05
N ALA A 67 26.71 6.27 21.43
CA ALA A 67 26.94 5.12 20.56
C ALA A 67 26.07 5.16 19.30
N ARG A 68 24.82 5.62 19.41
CA ARG A 68 23.92 5.81 18.27
C ARG A 68 24.40 6.93 17.33
N GLN A 69 24.91 8.03 17.89
CA GLN A 69 25.50 9.12 17.11
C GLN A 69 26.77 8.67 16.38
N GLU A 70 27.64 7.91 17.04
CA GLU A 70 28.86 7.37 16.44
C GLU A 70 28.56 6.31 15.38
N TYR A 71 27.55 5.45 15.61
CA TYR A 71 27.06 4.50 14.61
C TYR A 71 26.54 5.21 13.36
N LYS A 72 25.75 6.28 13.51
CA LYS A 72 25.30 7.12 12.38
C LYS A 72 26.48 7.72 11.61
N LYS A 73 27.50 8.27 12.30
CA LYS A 73 28.72 8.78 11.66
C LYS A 73 29.51 7.68 10.94
N SER A 74 29.58 6.47 11.50
CA SER A 74 30.28 5.34 10.88
C SER A 74 29.57 4.84 9.60
N LEU A 75 28.24 4.89 9.58
CA LEU A 75 27.42 4.57 8.41
C LEU A 75 27.62 5.58 7.27
N GLN A 76 27.72 6.87 7.60
CA GLN A 76 28.07 7.91 6.62
C GLN A 76 29.46 7.69 6.03
N ARG A 77 30.46 7.28 6.82
CA ARG A 77 31.82 6.96 6.32
C ARG A 77 31.86 5.73 5.41
N LYS A 78 31.04 4.70 5.67
CA LYS A 78 30.93 3.50 4.80
C LYS A 78 30.21 3.77 3.48
N LYS A 79 29.27 4.73 3.43
CA LYS A 79 28.59 5.15 2.19
C LYS A 79 29.53 5.87 1.20
N ASN A 80 30.65 6.45 1.65
CA ASN A 80 31.60 7.17 0.78
C ASN A 80 32.50 6.27 -0.10
N GLY A 81 32.36 4.93 -0.05
CA GLY A 81 33.12 3.99 -0.88
C GLY A 81 32.45 3.54 -2.18
N LYS A 82 31.18 3.91 -2.44
CA LYS A 82 30.47 3.63 -3.70
C LYS A 82 29.77 4.89 -4.17
N SER A 83 30.06 5.31 -5.40
CA SER A 83 29.55 6.54 -6.00
C SER A 83 28.03 6.54 -6.09
N SER A 84 27.37 7.34 -5.27
CA SER A 84 26.04 7.91 -5.54
C SER A 84 25.95 9.19 -4.73
N LYS A 85 25.93 10.32 -5.44
CA LYS A 85 25.82 11.66 -4.89
C LYS A 85 24.37 11.89 -4.51
N GLU A 86 23.99 11.47 -3.31
CA GLU A 86 22.67 11.76 -2.73
C GLU A 86 22.80 12.36 -1.33
N ILE A 87 22.04 13.44 -1.19
CA ILE A 87 22.07 14.44 -0.15
C ILE A 87 20.89 14.13 0.76
N HIS A 88 21.15 13.58 1.96
CA HIS A 88 20.36 13.81 3.19
C HIS A 88 20.89 12.89 4.29
N ASP A 89 21.32 13.44 5.44
CA ASP A 89 20.42 13.67 6.57
C ASP A 89 21.26 14.13 7.78
N ASP A 90 21.35 15.44 7.98
CA ASP A 90 21.92 16.07 9.18
C ASP A 90 20.97 17.22 9.60
N ILE A 91 19.75 16.84 10.01
CA ILE A 91 18.72 17.79 10.43
C ILE A 91 18.75 18.06 11.95
N ASP A 92 19.51 17.30 12.74
CA ASP A 92 19.49 17.42 14.21
C ASP A 92 20.80 17.96 14.83
N SER A 93 21.83 18.23 14.00
CA SER A 93 23.10 18.85 14.43
C SER A 93 23.37 20.20 13.76
N PHE A 94 22.48 20.66 12.87
CA PHE A 94 22.71 21.87 12.07
C PHE A 94 22.47 23.15 12.87
N ASP A 95 21.51 23.16 13.80
CA ASP A 95 21.11 24.40 14.49
C ASP A 95 22.16 24.89 15.51
N ASP A 96 22.84 23.98 16.21
CA ASP A 96 23.76 24.38 17.29
C ASP A 96 25.12 24.89 16.77
N GLU A 97 25.66 24.31 15.69
CA GLU A 97 26.93 24.76 15.12
C GLU A 97 26.78 26.02 14.24
N TYR A 98 25.70 26.12 13.44
CA TYR A 98 25.46 27.28 12.57
C TYR A 98 24.97 28.51 13.36
N SER A 99 24.13 28.33 14.38
CA SER A 99 23.72 29.43 15.27
C SER A 99 24.92 29.96 16.07
N SER A 100 25.85 29.09 16.46
CA SER A 100 27.07 29.45 17.20
C SER A 100 28.09 30.20 16.33
N LYS A 101 28.26 29.85 15.03
CA LYS A 101 29.08 30.63 14.09
C LYS A 101 28.45 31.98 13.75
N PHE A 102 27.15 32.03 13.47
CA PHE A 102 26.46 33.28 13.11
C PHE A 102 26.49 34.32 14.25
N ARG A 103 26.44 33.89 15.51
CA ARG A 103 26.55 34.80 16.68
C ARG A 103 27.95 35.39 16.88
N ARG A 104 28.97 34.91 16.16
CA ARG A 104 30.37 35.38 16.30
C ARG A 104 30.87 36.22 15.13
N ILE A 105 30.11 36.36 14.04
CA ILE A 105 30.55 37.08 12.83
C ILE A 105 29.97 38.51 12.86
N PRO A 106 30.79 39.58 12.96
CA PRO A 106 30.31 40.95 12.92
C PRO A 106 29.71 41.32 11.56
N ILE A 107 28.66 42.16 11.56
CA ILE A 107 28.00 42.62 10.33
C ILE A 107 28.95 43.43 9.43
N PHE A 108 28.76 43.35 8.11
CA PHE A 108 29.55 44.03 7.09
C PHE A 108 31.05 43.68 7.03
N THR A 109 31.44 42.54 7.60
CA THR A 109 32.79 41.97 7.41
C THR A 109 32.85 41.12 6.13
N HIS A 110 34.07 40.86 5.64
CA HIS A 110 34.27 39.94 4.51
C HIS A 110 33.72 38.54 4.81
N GLU A 111 33.96 38.04 6.03
CA GLU A 111 33.45 36.76 6.53
C GLU A 111 31.90 36.73 6.55
N PHE A 112 31.25 37.84 6.93
CA PHE A 112 29.79 37.95 6.87
C PHE A 112 29.24 37.84 5.44
N LEU A 113 29.88 38.51 4.48
CA LEU A 113 29.47 38.48 3.08
C LEU A 113 29.63 37.08 2.47
N GLU A 114 30.76 36.41 2.75
CA GLU A 114 31.03 35.06 2.27
C GLU A 114 30.06 34.04 2.88
N TYR A 115 29.84 34.09 4.19
CA TYR A 115 28.84 33.27 4.87
C TYR A 115 27.42 33.47 4.32
N ASN A 116 27.02 34.73 4.06
CA ASN A 116 25.72 35.03 3.48
C ASN A 116 25.58 34.43 2.07
N ARG A 117 26.63 34.54 1.25
CA ARG A 117 26.67 33.97 -0.10
C ARG A 117 26.54 32.44 -0.06
N GLU A 118 27.29 31.77 0.80
CA GLU A 118 27.20 30.31 0.97
C GLU A 118 25.82 29.89 1.44
N ARG A 119 25.26 30.58 2.45
CA ARG A 119 23.91 30.32 2.95
C ARG A 119 22.86 30.47 1.84
N GLU A 120 22.95 31.53 1.05
CA GLU A 120 22.03 31.77 -0.06
C GLU A 120 22.18 30.69 -1.14
N MET A 121 23.39 30.23 -1.43
CA MET A 121 23.65 29.09 -2.32
C MET A 121 23.04 27.79 -1.78
N SER A 122 23.21 27.49 -0.48
CA SER A 122 22.59 26.33 0.17
C SER A 122 21.06 26.41 0.13
N LEU A 123 20.47 27.57 0.42
CA LEU A 123 19.02 27.76 0.33
C LEU A 123 18.50 27.57 -1.10
N ARG A 124 19.22 28.07 -2.10
CA ARG A 124 18.89 27.83 -3.52
C ARG A 124 18.97 26.35 -3.87
N HIS A 125 19.97 25.64 -3.36
CA HIS A 125 20.09 24.20 -3.57
C HIS A 125 18.92 23.44 -2.93
N ILE A 126 18.60 23.72 -1.67
CA ILE A 126 17.47 23.10 -0.97
C ILE A 126 16.16 23.39 -1.70
N ARG A 127 15.91 24.64 -2.12
CA ARG A 127 14.71 24.99 -2.91
C ARG A 127 14.60 24.16 -4.20
N LYS A 128 15.71 23.97 -4.93
CA LYS A 128 15.73 23.10 -6.12
C LYS A 128 15.42 21.64 -5.79
N GLN A 129 15.95 21.13 -4.68
CA GLN A 129 15.67 19.76 -4.24
C GLN A 129 14.21 19.57 -3.85
N VAL A 130 13.63 20.54 -3.14
CA VAL A 130 12.20 20.54 -2.81
C VAL A 130 11.35 20.47 -4.08
N THR A 131 11.61 21.32 -5.07
CA THR A 131 10.89 21.28 -6.35
C THR A 131 11.02 19.93 -7.05
N LYS A 132 12.22 19.34 -7.10
CA LYS A 132 12.44 18.01 -7.71
C LYS A 132 11.66 16.91 -6.98
N LEU A 133 11.64 16.93 -5.65
CA LEU A 133 10.89 15.95 -4.85
C LEU A 133 9.37 16.14 -5.01
N ASP A 134 8.91 17.39 -5.12
CA ASP A 134 7.50 17.69 -5.40
C ASP A 134 7.07 17.15 -6.78
N GLU A 135 7.91 17.32 -7.80
CA GLU A 135 7.71 16.76 -9.15
C GLU A 135 7.68 15.23 -9.13
N GLU A 136 8.66 14.57 -8.48
CA GLU A 136 8.69 13.12 -8.32
C GLU A 136 7.46 12.59 -7.57
N THR A 137 7.02 13.30 -6.52
CA THR A 137 5.81 12.95 -5.77
C THR A 137 4.55 13.09 -6.63
N ALA A 138 4.47 14.12 -7.48
CA ALA A 138 3.35 14.30 -8.40
C ALA A 138 3.27 13.16 -9.42
N LEU A 139 4.40 12.77 -10.01
CA LEU A 139 4.48 11.63 -10.94
C LEU A 139 4.09 10.32 -10.25
N LEU A 140 4.60 10.05 -9.06
CA LEU A 140 4.24 8.84 -8.31
C LEU A 140 2.75 8.78 -7.99
N ARG A 141 2.12 9.91 -7.64
CA ARG A 141 0.66 9.97 -7.42
C ARG A 141 -0.11 9.65 -8.69
N GLU A 142 0.33 10.14 -9.84
CA GLU A 142 -0.29 9.80 -11.13
C GLU A 142 -0.18 8.30 -11.44
N HIS A 143 1.00 7.71 -11.23
CA HIS A 143 1.20 6.26 -11.39
C HIS A 143 0.29 5.43 -10.47
N VAL A 144 0.14 5.83 -9.20
CA VAL A 144 -0.77 5.17 -8.26
C VAL A 144 -2.22 5.28 -8.74
N ASN A 145 -2.65 6.45 -9.21
CA ASN A 145 -4.00 6.63 -9.75
C ASN A 145 -4.24 5.76 -10.99
N ASN A 146 -3.26 5.68 -11.91
CA ASN A 146 -3.35 4.84 -13.10
C ASN A 146 -3.47 3.36 -12.74
N LEU A 147 -2.65 2.88 -11.79
CA LEU A 147 -2.72 1.51 -11.29
C LEU A 147 -4.08 1.21 -10.62
N ALA A 148 -4.59 2.10 -9.78
CA ALA A 148 -5.90 1.93 -9.15
C ALA A 148 -7.04 1.87 -10.18
N SER A 149 -6.95 2.66 -11.25
CA SER A 149 -7.92 2.61 -12.36
C SER A 149 -7.85 1.29 -13.15
N ALA A 150 -6.64 0.77 -13.36
CA ALA A 150 -6.42 -0.50 -14.03
C ALA A 150 -6.91 -1.67 -13.17
N GLU A 151 -6.67 -1.64 -11.87
CA GLU A 151 -7.18 -2.61 -10.89
C GLU A 151 -8.72 -2.67 -10.94
N THR A 152 -9.39 -1.51 -10.85
CA THR A 152 -10.85 -1.44 -10.92
C THR A 152 -11.41 -2.00 -12.24
N SER A 153 -10.73 -1.71 -13.37
CA SER A 153 -11.11 -2.23 -14.68
C SER A 153 -10.94 -3.75 -14.78
N LEU A 154 -9.86 -4.30 -14.23
CA LEU A 154 -9.61 -5.73 -14.19
C LEU A 154 -10.62 -6.45 -13.29
N GLU A 155 -10.95 -5.90 -12.12
CA GLU A 155 -12.01 -6.43 -11.26
C GLU A 155 -13.36 -6.50 -11.98
N GLN A 156 -13.70 -5.46 -12.75
CA GLN A 156 -14.92 -5.46 -13.55
C GLN A 156 -14.88 -6.52 -14.65
N GLN A 157 -13.74 -6.69 -15.33
CA GLN A 157 -13.57 -7.73 -16.36
C GLN A 157 -13.69 -9.14 -15.78
N ILE A 158 -13.08 -9.40 -14.62
CA ILE A 158 -13.20 -10.69 -13.92
C ILE A 158 -14.66 -10.97 -13.58
N LYS A 159 -15.36 -10.01 -12.97
CA LYS A 159 -16.77 -10.16 -12.62
C LYS A 159 -17.64 -10.44 -13.84
N GLN A 160 -17.34 -9.79 -14.97
CA GLN A 160 -18.06 -10.04 -16.22
C GLN A 160 -17.75 -11.45 -16.78
N ALA A 161 -16.49 -11.88 -16.74
CA ALA A 161 -16.08 -13.22 -17.18
C ALA A 161 -16.71 -14.33 -16.32
N GLU A 162 -16.81 -14.13 -15.00
CA GLU A 162 -17.50 -15.05 -14.10
C GLU A 162 -19.00 -15.14 -14.43
N ALA A 163 -19.64 -14.00 -14.72
CA ALA A 163 -21.05 -13.97 -15.10
C ALA A 163 -21.30 -14.68 -16.45
N THR A 164 -20.41 -14.50 -17.44
CA THR A 164 -20.51 -15.20 -18.71
C THR A 164 -20.28 -16.70 -18.53
N LEU A 165 -19.26 -17.10 -17.78
CA LEU A 165 -18.99 -18.52 -17.49
C LEU A 165 -20.18 -19.19 -16.80
N ALA A 166 -20.74 -18.56 -15.78
CA ALA A 166 -21.93 -19.07 -15.11
C ALA A 166 -23.12 -19.22 -16.07
N SER A 167 -23.28 -18.30 -17.03
CA SER A 167 -24.34 -18.40 -18.05
C SER A 167 -24.10 -19.57 -19.01
N GLU A 168 -22.86 -19.79 -19.45
CA GLU A 168 -22.47 -20.91 -20.32
C GLU A 168 -22.60 -22.26 -19.62
N GLU A 169 -22.18 -22.37 -18.36
CA GLU A 169 -22.37 -23.56 -17.53
C GLU A 169 -23.85 -23.91 -17.39
N ASN A 170 -24.72 -22.91 -17.19
CA ASN A 170 -26.17 -23.12 -17.14
C ASN A 170 -26.73 -23.65 -18.47
N VAL A 171 -26.24 -23.13 -19.61
CA VAL A 171 -26.61 -23.61 -20.94
C VAL A 171 -26.16 -25.07 -21.12
N LEU A 172 -24.92 -25.41 -20.76
CA LEU A 172 -24.41 -26.78 -20.83
C LEU A 172 -25.19 -27.75 -19.95
N VAL A 173 -25.51 -27.36 -18.71
CA VAL A 173 -26.33 -28.19 -17.80
C VAL A 173 -27.72 -28.42 -18.38
N LYS A 174 -28.35 -27.37 -18.95
CA LYS A 174 -29.66 -27.52 -19.57
C LYS A 174 -29.59 -28.39 -20.82
N LEU A 175 -28.59 -28.22 -21.69
CA LEU A 175 -28.37 -29.06 -22.86
C LEU A 175 -28.17 -30.53 -22.47
N ASN A 176 -27.34 -30.82 -21.45
CA ASN A 176 -27.13 -32.18 -20.95
C ASN A 176 -28.44 -32.81 -20.46
N LYS A 177 -29.28 -32.05 -19.73
CA LYS A 177 -30.61 -32.52 -19.31
C LYS A 177 -31.51 -32.85 -20.50
N GLU A 178 -31.54 -31.98 -21.52
CA GLU A 178 -32.33 -32.16 -22.73
C GLU A 178 -31.86 -33.38 -23.55
N LEU A 179 -30.54 -33.60 -23.63
CA LEU A 179 -29.94 -34.77 -24.29
C LEU A 179 -30.26 -36.08 -23.55
N VAL A 180 -30.10 -36.11 -22.23
CA VAL A 180 -30.47 -37.27 -21.40
C VAL A 180 -31.95 -37.61 -21.61
N ALA A 181 -32.84 -36.61 -21.61
CA ALA A 181 -34.26 -36.82 -21.86
C ALA A 181 -34.50 -37.40 -23.28
N THR A 182 -33.88 -36.80 -24.30
CA THR A 182 -34.06 -37.18 -25.72
C THR A 182 -33.62 -38.61 -26.00
N PHE A 183 -32.54 -39.07 -25.37
CA PHE A 183 -31.93 -40.38 -25.63
C PHE A 183 -32.16 -41.43 -24.53
N SER A 184 -32.93 -41.14 -23.48
CA SER A 184 -33.19 -42.04 -22.33
C SER A 184 -33.63 -43.47 -22.71
N ASP A 185 -34.40 -43.60 -23.79
CA ASP A 185 -34.91 -44.89 -24.29
C ASP A 185 -34.03 -45.57 -25.34
N LEU A 186 -32.90 -44.97 -25.72
CA LEU A 186 -32.04 -45.48 -26.78
C LEU A 186 -30.78 -46.13 -26.17
N PRO A 187 -30.75 -47.46 -25.98
CA PRO A 187 -29.53 -48.13 -25.54
C PRO A 187 -28.52 -48.25 -26.69
N VAL A 188 -27.24 -48.08 -26.38
CA VAL A 188 -26.11 -48.17 -27.33
C VAL A 188 -25.24 -49.38 -26.99
N PRO A 189 -24.80 -50.18 -27.97
CA PRO A 189 -23.91 -51.32 -27.72
C PRO A 189 -22.59 -50.94 -27.02
N ASN A 190 -22.30 -51.61 -25.90
CA ASN A 190 -21.05 -51.44 -25.15
C ASN A 190 -19.85 -51.91 -25.98
N SER A 191 -18.69 -51.30 -25.77
CA SER A 191 -17.43 -51.72 -26.40
C SER A 191 -16.93 -53.08 -25.86
N ASP A 192 -17.28 -53.42 -24.62
CA ASP A 192 -16.85 -54.66 -23.98
C ASP A 192 -17.55 -55.89 -24.56
N ASN A 193 -16.90 -56.50 -25.56
CA ASN A 193 -17.16 -57.86 -26.05
C ASN A 193 -16.72 -58.95 -25.06
N SER A 194 -16.78 -58.71 -23.74
CA SER A 194 -16.45 -59.73 -22.75
C SER A 194 -17.62 -60.70 -22.62
N ALA A 195 -17.45 -61.90 -23.19
CA ALA A 195 -18.44 -62.98 -23.27
C ALA A 195 -18.95 -63.53 -21.90
N ARG A 196 -18.61 -62.88 -20.79
CA ARG A 196 -19.03 -63.24 -19.41
C ARG A 196 -19.70 -62.11 -18.62
N SER A 197 -20.00 -60.95 -19.21
CA SER A 197 -20.74 -59.90 -18.50
C SER A 197 -22.25 -60.20 -18.48
N PRO A 198 -22.91 -60.21 -17.31
CA PRO A 198 -24.35 -60.46 -17.20
C PRO A 198 -25.21 -59.33 -17.79
N ASN A 199 -24.60 -58.17 -18.10
CA ASN A 199 -25.24 -57.09 -18.82
C ASN A 199 -25.01 -57.22 -20.35
N LYS A 200 -25.82 -58.06 -21.00
CA LYS A 200 -26.02 -58.03 -22.47
C LYS A 200 -26.86 -56.82 -22.93
N GLY A 201 -27.16 -55.88 -22.03
CA GLY A 201 -27.92 -54.66 -22.30
C GLY A 201 -27.00 -53.52 -22.70
N GLY A 202 -27.33 -52.83 -23.79
CA GLY A 202 -26.59 -51.63 -24.20
C GLY A 202 -26.59 -50.53 -23.14
N GLU A 203 -25.53 -49.73 -23.12
CA GLU A 203 -25.37 -48.54 -22.28
C GLU A 203 -26.48 -47.53 -22.57
N ARG A 204 -27.05 -46.97 -21.50
CA ARG A 204 -28.03 -45.91 -21.56
C ARG A 204 -27.40 -44.60 -21.12
N ILE A 205 -27.87 -43.51 -21.72
CA ILE A 205 -27.48 -42.16 -21.32
C ILE A 205 -27.96 -41.85 -19.88
N ASN A 206 -27.12 -41.16 -19.12
CA ASN A 206 -27.36 -40.63 -17.80
C ASN A 206 -26.53 -39.34 -17.63
N PRO A 207 -26.80 -38.53 -16.58
CA PRO A 207 -26.12 -37.24 -16.41
C PRO A 207 -24.59 -37.30 -16.30
N ASN A 208 -24.02 -38.45 -15.93
CA ASN A 208 -22.59 -38.62 -15.70
C ASN A 208 -21.85 -39.25 -16.90
N ASN A 209 -22.56 -39.72 -17.93
CA ASN A 209 -21.97 -40.38 -19.10
C ASN A 209 -22.43 -39.79 -20.43
N VAL A 210 -23.00 -38.57 -20.44
CA VAL A 210 -23.54 -37.94 -21.66
C VAL A 210 -22.49 -37.90 -22.76
N GLU A 211 -21.28 -37.45 -22.45
CA GLU A 211 -20.20 -37.31 -23.43
C GLU A 211 -19.73 -38.68 -23.97
N SER A 212 -19.42 -39.64 -23.09
CA SER A 212 -18.99 -40.97 -23.50
C SER A 212 -20.06 -41.72 -24.30
N TYR A 213 -21.33 -41.62 -23.90
CA TYR A 213 -22.47 -42.18 -24.62
C TYR A 213 -22.59 -41.57 -26.02
N LEU A 214 -22.51 -40.24 -26.15
CA LEU A 214 -22.62 -39.55 -27.45
C LEU A 214 -21.42 -39.84 -28.36
N SER A 215 -20.20 -39.90 -27.82
CA SER A 215 -19.02 -40.32 -28.58
C SER A 215 -19.19 -41.73 -29.13
N ARG A 216 -19.69 -42.66 -28.30
CA ARG A 216 -19.95 -44.04 -28.72
C ARG A 216 -21.05 -44.13 -29.77
N LEU A 217 -22.15 -43.39 -29.59
CA LEU A 217 -23.23 -43.31 -30.56
C LEU A 217 -22.72 -42.77 -31.91
N ALA A 218 -21.89 -41.73 -31.88
CA ALA A 218 -21.29 -41.14 -33.08
C ALA A 218 -20.35 -42.12 -33.80
N GLU A 219 -19.52 -42.86 -33.06
CA GLU A 219 -18.65 -43.91 -33.60
C GLU A 219 -19.45 -45.00 -34.32
N LEU A 220 -20.51 -45.51 -33.69
CA LEU A 220 -21.35 -46.57 -34.27
C LEU A 220 -22.13 -46.09 -35.49
N ILE A 221 -22.62 -44.84 -35.46
CA ILE A 221 -23.25 -44.20 -36.62
C ILE A 221 -22.26 -44.06 -37.78
N SER A 222 -21.00 -43.74 -37.49
CA SER A 222 -19.94 -43.55 -38.49
C SER A 222 -19.43 -44.87 -39.08
N SER A 223 -19.50 -45.96 -38.32
CA SER A 223 -19.10 -47.30 -38.76
C SER A 223 -19.95 -47.86 -39.92
N GLY A 224 -21.16 -47.33 -40.15
CA GLY A 224 -22.08 -47.82 -41.18
C GLY A 224 -22.76 -49.16 -40.87
N HIS A 225 -22.34 -49.87 -39.82
CA HIS A 225 -22.88 -51.19 -39.46
C HIS A 225 -24.16 -51.12 -38.59
N HIS A 226 -24.54 -49.92 -38.14
CA HIS A 226 -25.67 -49.70 -37.22
C HIS A 226 -26.75 -48.76 -37.81
N GLU A 227 -27.14 -48.99 -39.06
CA GLU A 227 -28.14 -48.14 -39.75
C GLU A 227 -29.51 -48.02 -39.04
N PRO A 228 -30.10 -49.07 -38.40
CA PRO A 228 -31.35 -48.89 -37.65
C PRO A 228 -31.17 -48.03 -36.39
N LEU A 229 -30.00 -48.07 -35.74
CA LEU A 229 -29.69 -47.22 -34.58
C LEU A 229 -29.59 -45.76 -35.02
N LYS A 230 -28.91 -45.50 -36.15
CA LYS A 230 -28.79 -44.18 -36.76
C LYS A 230 -30.15 -43.60 -37.17
N ALA A 231 -31.03 -44.40 -37.77
CA ALA A 231 -32.39 -43.98 -38.12
C ALA A 231 -33.19 -43.55 -36.88
N LYS A 232 -33.15 -44.35 -35.82
CA LYS A 232 -33.80 -44.03 -34.53
C LYS A 232 -33.22 -42.78 -33.87
N ALA A 233 -31.89 -42.63 -33.85
CA ALA A 233 -31.24 -41.45 -33.28
C ALA A 233 -31.67 -40.16 -34.01
N ARG A 234 -31.75 -40.20 -35.35
CA ARG A 234 -32.26 -39.09 -36.17
C ARG A 234 -33.73 -38.77 -35.88
N GLU A 235 -34.57 -39.80 -35.76
CA GLU A 235 -35.98 -39.64 -35.42
C GLU A 235 -36.17 -38.96 -34.06
N ARG A 236 -35.40 -39.40 -33.04
CA ARG A 236 -35.45 -38.82 -31.69
C ARG A 236 -35.02 -37.36 -31.66
N LEU A 237 -33.93 -37.01 -32.35
CA LEU A 237 -33.50 -35.62 -32.47
C LEU A 237 -34.56 -34.76 -33.17
N LYS A 238 -35.12 -35.26 -34.28
CA LYS A 238 -36.16 -34.54 -35.03
C LYS A 238 -37.41 -34.33 -34.18
N ALA A 239 -37.86 -35.35 -33.46
CA ALA A 239 -39.00 -35.26 -32.56
C ALA A 239 -38.72 -34.28 -31.40
N ALA A 240 -37.55 -34.35 -30.79
CA ALA A 240 -37.19 -33.48 -29.67
C ALA A 240 -37.11 -32.00 -30.08
N MET A 241 -36.57 -31.71 -31.27
CA MET A 241 -36.57 -30.36 -31.85
C MET A 241 -37.99 -29.86 -32.17
N GLN A 242 -38.87 -30.73 -32.69
CA GLN A 242 -40.25 -30.37 -33.05
C GLN A 242 -41.13 -30.12 -31.82
N CYS A 243 -40.93 -30.89 -30.75
CA CYS A 243 -41.67 -30.74 -29.50
C CYS A 243 -41.05 -29.70 -28.55
N GLY A 244 -39.91 -29.09 -28.92
CA GLY A 244 -39.22 -28.10 -28.10
C GLY A 244 -38.53 -28.67 -26.86
N THR A 245 -38.35 -29.99 -26.77
CA THR A 245 -37.66 -30.65 -25.65
C THR A 245 -36.13 -30.63 -25.80
N LEU A 246 -35.62 -30.35 -27.00
CA LEU A 246 -34.23 -30.00 -27.26
C LEU A 246 -34.19 -28.58 -27.81
N SER A 247 -33.66 -27.66 -27.01
CA SER A 247 -33.47 -26.27 -27.41
C SER A 247 -32.17 -26.14 -28.19
N MET A 248 -32.28 -25.70 -29.45
CA MET A 248 -31.12 -25.26 -30.21
C MET A 248 -30.73 -23.90 -29.68
N TYR A 249 -29.83 -23.86 -28.69
CA TYR A 249 -29.20 -22.61 -28.30
C TYR A 249 -28.49 -22.05 -29.54
N SER A 250 -28.85 -20.83 -29.94
CA SER A 250 -27.99 -20.09 -30.83
C SER A 250 -26.76 -19.72 -30.00
N ILE A 251 -25.68 -20.46 -30.20
CA ILE A 251 -24.34 -20.10 -29.75
C ILE A 251 -23.93 -18.81 -30.48
#